data_AF-A0A699X3D9-F1
#
_entry.id   AF-A0A699X3D9-F1
#
_cell.length_a   1.000
_cell.length_b   1.000
_cell.length_c   1.000
_cell.angle_alpha   90.00
_cell.angle_beta   90.00
_cell.angle_gamma   90.00
#
_symmetry.space_group_name_H-M   'P 1'
#
loop_
_entity.id
_entity.type
_entity.pdbx_description
1 polymer ?
#
loop_
_entity_poly.entity_id
_entity_poly.type
_entity_poly.pdbx_seq_one_letter_code
_entity_poly.pdbx_strand_id
1 'polypeptide(L)'
;MLRYLKQLENKDLALNQSMIPLGSCTMKLNATSEMIPITWPEFANLHPFAPVEQARGYKAMIDELEAWLCAITGFDAICMQPNSGAQGEYAGLLAIH
;
A
#
# COMPACT_ATOMS: atom_id res chain seq x y z
N MET A 1 -18.61 -3.12 -22.20
CA MET A 1 -17.38 -3.10 -21.39
C MET A 1 -17.09 -4.42 -20.68
N LEU A 2 -18.03 -5.02 -19.92
CA LEU A 2 -17.77 -6.25 -19.14
C LEU A 2 -17.08 -7.39 -19.92
N ARG A 3 -17.62 -7.79 -21.08
CA ARG A 3 -17.04 -8.87 -21.91
C ARG A 3 -15.62 -8.56 -22.38
N TYR A 4 -15.34 -7.29 -22.67
CA TYR A 4 -14.03 -6.86 -23.12
C TYR A 4 -12.99 -6.92 -21.99
N LEU A 5 -13.35 -6.46 -20.79
CA LEU A 5 -12.48 -6.58 -19.61
C LEU A 5 -12.15 -8.04 -19.30
N LYS A 6 -13.17 -8.92 -19.31
CA LYS A 6 -12.94 -10.35 -19.08
C LYS A 6 -12.08 -11.01 -20.16
N GLN A 7 -12.24 -10.59 -21.41
CA GLN A 7 -11.41 -11.08 -22.51
C GLN A 7 -9.93 -10.67 -22.34
N LEU A 8 -9.65 -9.47 -21.84
CA LEU A 8 -8.29 -9.03 -21.55
C LEU A 8 -7.72 -9.76 -20.33
N GLU A 9 -8.46 -9.81 -19.22
CA GLU A 9 -8.07 -10.52 -17.99
C GLU A 9 -7.68 -11.98 -18.27
N ASN A 10 -8.45 -12.68 -19.11
CA ASN A 10 -8.18 -14.08 -19.44
C ASN A 10 -6.88 -14.32 -20.22
N LYS A 11 -6.23 -13.27 -20.74
CA LYS A 11 -4.93 -13.38 -21.42
C LYS A 11 -3.75 -13.30 -20.44
N ASP A 12 -3.99 -12.81 -19.23
CA ASP A 12 -2.96 -12.55 -18.24
C ASP A 12 -2.94 -13.66 -17.19
N LEU A 13 -1.77 -14.28 -16.97
CA LEU A 13 -1.58 -15.25 -15.90
C LEU A 13 -1.48 -14.50 -14.56
N ALA A 14 -2.37 -14.79 -13.62
CA ALA A 14 -2.42 -14.14 -12.30
C ALA A 14 -2.45 -15.13 -11.13
N LEU A 15 -2.35 -14.63 -9.90
CA LEU A 15 -2.25 -15.44 -8.67
C LEU A 15 -3.51 -16.27 -8.36
N ASN A 16 -4.64 -16.01 -9.04
CA ASN A 16 -5.84 -16.84 -8.95
C ASN A 16 -5.74 -18.13 -9.78
N GLN A 17 -4.68 -18.33 -10.56
CA GLN A 17 -4.51 -19.51 -11.44
C GLN A 17 -3.35 -20.40 -11.00
N SER A 18 -2.20 -19.81 -10.66
CA SER A 18 -1.01 -20.57 -10.27
C SER A 18 -0.06 -19.74 -9.41
N MET A 19 0.92 -20.42 -8.82
CA MET A 19 2.09 -19.76 -8.25
C MET A 19 2.84 -18.99 -9.34
N ILE A 20 3.31 -17.77 -9.01
CA ILE A 20 4.17 -16.94 -9.86
C ILE A 20 5.48 -16.68 -9.08
N PRO A 21 6.52 -17.53 -9.23
CA PRO A 21 7.72 -17.50 -8.38
C PRO A 21 8.78 -16.49 -8.86
N LEU A 22 8.40 -15.21 -8.96
CA LEU A 22 9.33 -14.15 -9.33
C LEU A 22 10.21 -13.78 -8.13
N GLY A 23 11.52 -14.05 -8.25
CA GLY A 23 12.52 -13.70 -7.23
C GLY A 23 12.51 -12.20 -6.94
N SER A 24 12.71 -11.82 -5.67
CA SER A 24 12.65 -10.44 -5.18
C SER A 24 11.26 -9.76 -5.21
N CYS A 25 10.26 -10.33 -5.89
CA CYS A 25 8.93 -9.70 -6.04
C CYS A 25 7.96 -10.01 -4.89
N THR A 26 8.24 -11.04 -4.08
CA THR A 26 7.38 -11.45 -2.95
C THR A 26 5.91 -11.62 -3.33
N MET A 27 5.63 -12.45 -4.35
CA MET A 27 4.28 -12.74 -4.85
C MET A 27 3.46 -13.59 -3.85
N LYS A 28 3.09 -12.99 -2.72
CA LYS A 28 2.30 -13.58 -1.63
C LYS A 28 0.79 -13.35 -1.82
N LEU A 29 -0.01 -13.86 -0.88
CA LEU A 29 -1.46 -13.63 -0.86
C LEU A 29 -1.77 -12.13 -0.71
N ASN A 30 -2.71 -11.64 -1.53
CA ASN A 30 -3.43 -10.38 -1.32
C ASN A 30 -4.82 -10.74 -0.77
N ALA A 31 -5.01 -10.73 0.55
CA ALA A 31 -6.22 -11.29 1.14
C ALA A 31 -7.44 -10.39 0.88
N THR A 32 -8.61 -10.97 0.63
CA THR A 32 -9.83 -10.19 0.35
C THR A 32 -10.18 -9.23 1.48
N SER A 33 -9.98 -9.65 2.75
CA SER A 33 -10.21 -8.81 3.92
C SER A 33 -9.32 -7.57 3.96
N GLU A 34 -8.09 -7.65 3.45
CA GLU A 34 -7.15 -6.54 3.37
C GLU A 34 -7.50 -5.58 2.22
N MET A 35 -8.11 -6.10 1.15
CA MET A 35 -8.44 -5.32 -0.05
C MET A 35 -9.79 -4.60 0.02
N ILE A 36 -10.75 -5.09 0.82
CA ILE A 36 -12.08 -4.47 0.92
C ILE A 36 -12.03 -2.98 1.34
N PRO A 37 -11.28 -2.60 2.40
CA PRO A 37 -11.34 -1.24 2.94
C PRO A 37 -10.89 -0.14 1.98
N ILE A 38 -10.04 -0.45 0.99
CA ILE A 38 -9.48 0.56 0.07
C ILE A 38 -10.55 1.26 -0.79
N THR A 39 -11.75 0.67 -0.88
CA THR A 39 -12.89 1.21 -1.64
C THR A 39 -13.97 1.85 -0.75
N TRP A 40 -13.81 1.80 0.58
CA TRP A 40 -14.75 2.47 1.47
C TRP A 40 -14.68 3.99 1.26
N PRO A 41 -15.81 4.70 1.19
CA PRO A 41 -15.82 6.15 0.97
C PRO A 41 -14.95 6.94 1.95
N GLU A 42 -14.86 6.48 3.20
CA GLU A 42 -14.05 7.07 4.27
C GLU A 42 -12.54 7.06 3.95
N PHE A 43 -12.08 6.11 3.13
CA PHE A 43 -10.73 6.06 2.59
C PHE A 43 -10.65 6.65 1.17
N ALA A 44 -11.48 6.17 0.24
CA ALA A 44 -11.34 6.46 -1.18
C ALA A 44 -11.72 7.90 -1.59
N ASN A 45 -12.57 8.59 -0.82
CA ASN A 45 -13.15 9.88 -1.21
C ASN A 45 -12.65 11.07 -0.38
N LEU A 46 -11.61 10.90 0.43
CA LEU A 46 -11.00 12.00 1.17
C LEU A 46 -9.96 12.71 0.29
N HIS A 47 -10.12 14.03 0.11
CA HIS A 47 -9.12 14.82 -0.61
C HIS A 47 -7.82 14.91 0.21
N PRO A 48 -6.62 14.74 -0.38
CA PRO A 48 -5.35 14.70 0.36
C PRO A 48 -5.02 16.00 1.11
N PHE A 49 -5.57 17.14 0.67
CA PHE A 49 -5.42 18.44 1.35
C PHE A 49 -6.65 18.85 2.17
N ALA A 50 -7.52 17.90 2.53
CA ALA A 50 -8.62 18.19 3.45
C ALA A 50 -8.08 18.66 4.83
N PRO A 51 -8.83 19.49 5.56
CA PRO A 51 -8.48 19.85 6.93
C PRO A 51 -8.24 18.62 7.80
N VAL A 52 -7.20 18.64 8.65
CA VAL A 52 -6.76 17.49 9.47
C VAL A 52 -7.89 16.90 10.32
N GLU A 53 -8.81 17.74 10.78
CA GLU A 53 -9.98 17.31 11.56
C GLU A 53 -10.92 16.36 10.80
N GLN A 54 -10.90 16.39 9.46
CA GLN A 54 -11.65 15.47 8.60
C GLN A 54 -10.89 14.15 8.35
N ALA A 55 -9.60 14.10 8.68
CA ALA A 55 -8.68 12.98 8.43
C ALA A 55 -8.25 12.25 9.71
N ARG A 56 -8.95 12.44 10.85
CA ARG A 56 -8.56 11.84 12.14
C ARG A 56 -8.40 10.31 12.08
N GLY A 57 -9.27 9.62 11.34
CA GLY A 57 -9.18 8.18 11.13
C GLY A 57 -7.90 7.77 10.38
N TYR A 58 -7.52 8.53 9.35
CA TYR A 58 -6.25 8.34 8.65
C TYR A 58 -5.05 8.53 9.56
N LYS A 59 -5.06 9.59 10.40
CA LYS A 59 -3.97 9.84 11.35
C LYS A 59 -3.79 8.67 12.31
N ALA A 60 -4.89 8.20 12.92
CA ALA A 60 -4.85 7.06 13.84
C ALA A 60 -4.29 5.79 13.17
N MET A 61 -4.74 5.48 11.95
CA MET A 61 -4.25 4.33 11.18
C MET A 61 -2.75 4.45 10.84
N ILE A 62 -2.31 5.63 10.41
CA ILE A 62 -0.89 5.86 10.07
C ILE A 62 0.00 5.71 11.31
N ASP A 63 -0.43 6.25 12.46
CA ASP A 63 0.32 6.18 13.71
C ASP A 63 0.45 4.74 14.22
N GLU A 64 -0.63 3.96 14.12
CA GLU A 64 -0.62 2.54 14.49
C GLU A 64 0.32 1.74 13.58
N LEU A 65 0.28 2.00 12.27
CA LEU A 65 1.17 1.35 11.31
C LEU A 65 2.63 1.73 11.53
N GLU A 66 2.93 3.01 11.79
CA GLU A 66 4.28 3.47 12.14
C GLU A 66 4.80 2.72 13.38
N ALA A 67 4.01 2.64 14.45
CA ALA A 67 4.39 1.92 15.66
C ALA A 67 4.69 0.44 15.39
N TRP A 68 3.88 -0.25 14.58
CA TRP A 68 4.14 -1.63 14.21
C TRP A 68 5.40 -1.79 13.38
N LEU A 69 5.65 -0.91 12.40
CA LEU A 69 6.84 -0.96 11.56
C LEU A 69 8.12 -0.65 12.35
N CYS A 70 8.08 0.32 13.26
CA CYS A 70 9.16 0.58 14.23
C CYS A 70 9.46 -0.68 15.06
N ALA A 71 8.43 -1.35 15.58
CA ALA A 71 8.61 -2.59 16.35
C ALA A 71 9.21 -3.74 15.53
N ILE A 72 8.86 -3.85 14.24
CA ILE A 72 9.39 -4.89 13.33
C ILE A 72 10.85 -4.62 12.95
N THR A 73 11.21 -3.35 12.73
CA THR A 73 12.51 -2.96 12.14
C THR A 73 13.55 -2.52 13.16
N GLY A 74 13.12 -2.05 14.34
CA GLY A 74 13.98 -1.47 15.36
C GLY A 74 14.37 0.00 15.13
N PHE A 75 13.75 0.69 14.16
CA PHE A 75 13.95 2.13 13.96
C PHE A 75 13.12 2.98 14.94
N ASP A 76 13.61 4.19 15.24
CA ASP A 76 12.93 5.14 16.14
C ASP A 76 11.69 5.80 15.51
N ALA A 77 11.62 5.92 14.18
CA ALA A 77 10.53 6.57 13.45
C ALA A 77 10.40 6.08 12.00
N ILE A 78 9.21 6.24 11.39
CA ILE A 78 8.94 5.87 9.99
C ILE A 78 8.28 7.02 9.23
N CYS A 79 8.74 7.29 8.00
CA CYS A 79 8.09 8.24 7.09
C CYS A 79 7.29 7.51 6.01
N MET A 80 5.98 7.79 5.91
CA MET A 80 5.06 7.18 4.93
C MET A 80 5.00 7.92 3.58
N GLN A 81 5.79 8.98 3.39
CA GLN A 81 5.75 9.82 2.19
C GLN A 81 6.27 9.13 0.91
N PRO A 82 7.36 8.33 0.94
CA PRO A 82 7.86 7.65 -0.26
C PRO A 82 6.87 6.60 -0.78
N ASN A 83 6.46 6.69 -2.05
CA ASN A 83 5.42 5.82 -2.63
C ASN A 83 5.96 4.62 -3.44
N SER A 84 7.27 4.37 -3.37
CA SER A 84 7.94 3.19 -3.95
C SER A 84 9.25 2.92 -3.21
N GLY A 85 9.78 1.70 -3.32
CA GLY A 85 11.07 1.34 -2.70
C GLY A 85 12.21 2.25 -3.16
N ALA A 86 12.32 2.53 -4.46
CA ALA A 86 13.36 3.41 -5.01
C ALA A 86 13.28 4.85 -4.47
N GLN A 87 12.07 5.39 -4.23
CA GLN A 87 11.94 6.69 -3.58
C GLN A 87 12.32 6.65 -2.09
N GLY A 88 12.08 5.53 -1.41
CA GLY A 88 12.52 5.33 -0.03
C GLY A 88 14.04 5.36 0.08
N GLU A 89 14.74 4.68 -0.85
CA GLU A 89 16.21 4.72 -0.94
C GLU A 89 16.70 6.15 -1.17
N TYR A 90 16.12 6.87 -2.13
CA TYR A 90 16.50 8.25 -2.42
C TYR A 90 16.28 9.18 -1.21
N ALA A 91 15.11 9.11 -0.56
CA ALA A 91 14.82 9.90 0.63
C ALA A 91 15.77 9.56 1.81
N GLY A 92 16.11 8.28 1.98
CA GLY A 92 17.07 7.84 2.99
C GLY A 92 18.47 8.40 2.74
N LEU A 93 18.94 8.38 1.49
CA LEU A 93 20.22 8.99 1.11
C LEU A 93 20.24 10.51 1.36
N LEU A 94 19.12 11.20 1.09
CA LEU A 94 18.98 12.62 1.38
C LEU A 94 18.97 12.93 2.89
N ALA A 95 18.40 12.06 3.72
CA ALA A 95 18.32 12.28 5.17
C ALA A 95 19.65 12.06 5.90
N ILE A 96 20.59 11.31 5.29
CA ILE A 96 21.94 11.07 5.84
C ILE A 96 22.90 12.23 5.50
N HIS A 97 22.64 12.96 4.41
CA HIS A 97 23.47 14.06 3.93
C HIS A 97 23.23 15.36 4.72
#